data_AF-A0A3R6U3D5-F1
#
_entry.id   AF-A0A3R6U3D5-F1
#
_cell.length_a   1.000
_cell.length_b   1.000
_cell.length_c   1.000
_cell.angle_alpha   90.00
_cell.angle_beta   90.00
_cell.angle_gamma   90.00
#
_symmetry.space_group_name_H-M   'P 1'
#
loop_
_entity.id
_entity.type
_entity.pdbx_description
1 polymer ?
#
loop_
_entity_poly.entity_id
_entity_poly.type
_entity_poly.pdbx_seq_one_letter_code
_entity_poly.pdbx_strand_id
1 'polypeptide(L)' 'MQISKDMLIGELLQKSDLIAPILMRAGMHCLGCPSSQGESLEEACMVHGIDCDSLVNGINEILADK' A
#
# COMPACT_ATOMS: atom_id res chain seq x y z
N MET A 1 -3.51 -7.63 12.15
CA MET A 1 -3.65 -7.85 10.68
C MET A 1 -2.26 -7.76 10.08
N GLN A 2 -1.91 -8.56 9.05
CA GLN A 2 -0.58 -8.50 8.43
C GLN A 2 -0.71 -8.24 6.94
N ILE A 3 -0.01 -7.20 6.49
CA ILE A 3 0.14 -6.78 5.10
C ILE A 3 1.49 -7.26 4.58
N SER A 4 1.54 -7.67 3.32
CA SER A 4 2.75 -8.06 2.61
C SER A 4 2.84 -7.36 1.25
N LYS A 5 4.05 -7.26 0.71
CA LYS A 5 4.34 -6.48 -0.51
C LYS A 5 3.81 -7.09 -1.81
N ASP A 6 3.49 -8.38 -1.80
CA ASP A 6 2.88 -9.14 -2.89
C ASP A 6 1.36 -8.93 -2.99
N MET A 7 0.73 -8.32 -1.98
CA MET A 7 -0.70 -7.99 -2.04
C MET A 7 -0.97 -6.93 -3.10
N LEU A 8 -2.12 -7.05 -3.77
CA LEU A 8 -2.55 -6.07 -4.75
C LEU A 8 -3.01 -4.78 -4.06
N ILE A 9 -2.75 -3.63 -4.67
CA ILE A 9 -3.20 -2.33 -4.15
C ILE A 9 -4.72 -2.34 -3.90
N GLY A 10 -5.52 -2.91 -4.81
CA GLY A 10 -6.96 -3.02 -4.64
C GLY A 10 -7.37 -3.84 -3.42
N GLU A 11 -6.65 -4.91 -3.11
CA GLU A 11 -6.89 -5.74 -1.92
C GLU A 11 -6.55 -4.98 -0.64
N LEU A 12 -5.41 -4.26 -0.65
CA LEU A 12 -4.99 -3.44 0.48
C LEU A 12 -6.03 -2.38 0.83
N LEU A 13 -6.58 -1.69 -0.17
CA LEU A 13 -7.61 -0.66 0.05
C LEU A 13 -8.88 -1.20 0.73
N GLN A 14 -9.18 -2.49 0.59
CA GLN A 14 -10.31 -3.14 1.25
C GLN A 14 -10.00 -3.61 2.68
N LYS A 15 -8.72 -3.67 3.08
CA LYS A 15 -8.32 -4.15 4.42
C LYS A 15 -8.58 -3.13 5.52
N SER A 16 -8.42 -1.84 5.24
CA SER A 16 -8.62 -0.77 6.21
C SER A 16 -8.74 0.60 5.53
N ASP A 17 -9.62 1.45 6.04
CA ASP A 17 -9.77 2.84 5.62
C ASP A 17 -8.50 3.68 5.83
N LEU A 18 -7.52 3.17 6.60
CA LEU A 18 -6.22 3.80 6.80
C LEU A 18 -5.23 3.57 5.66
N ILE A 19 -5.42 2.54 4.84
CA ILE A 19 -4.47 2.19 3.78
C ILE A 19 -4.38 3.32 2.75
N ALA A 20 -5.52 3.79 2.25
CA ALA A 20 -5.55 4.85 1.24
C ALA A 20 -4.75 6.10 1.67
N PRO A 21 -4.98 6.71 2.85
CA PRO A 21 -4.22 7.86 3.27
C PRO A 21 -2.74 7.56 3.57
N ILE A 22 -2.36 6.34 3.95
CA ILE A 22 -0.94 5.96 4.10
C ILE A 22 -0.25 5.92 2.73
N LEU A 23 -0.84 5.23 1.77
CA LEU A 23 -0.29 5.11 0.41
C LEU A 23 -0.19 6.47 -0.29
N MET A 24 -1.20 7.34 -0.14
CA MET A 24 -1.16 8.70 -0.69
C MET A 24 -0.02 9.53 -0.08
N ARG A 25 0.21 9.44 1.23
CA ARG A 25 1.36 10.12 1.88
C ARG A 25 2.71 9.58 1.41
N ALA A 26 2.78 8.29 1.05
CA ALA A 26 3.96 7.68 0.46
C ALA A 26 4.21 8.10 -1.01
N GLY A 27 3.25 8.76 -1.66
CA GLY A 27 3.36 9.23 -3.05
C GLY A 27 2.45 8.51 -4.04
N MET A 28 1.72 7.48 -3.62
CA MET A 28 0.80 6.69 -4.46
C MET A 28 -0.55 7.39 -4.61
N HIS A 29 -0.65 8.37 -5.51
CA HIS A 29 -1.90 9.15 -5.69
C HIS A 29 -2.92 8.47 -6.62
N CYS A 30 -2.51 7.46 -7.39
CA CYS A 30 -3.32 6.83 -8.44
C CYS A 30 -4.20 5.68 -7.95
N LEU A 31 -4.59 5.65 -6.68
CA LEU A 31 -5.28 4.51 -6.04
C LEU A 31 -6.68 4.21 -6.62
N GLY A 32 -7.31 5.17 -7.30
CA GLY A 32 -8.61 5.00 -7.94
C GLY A 32 -8.56 4.42 -9.37
N CYS A 33 -7.36 4.29 -9.96
CA CYS A 33 -7.22 3.75 -11.30
C CYS A 33 -7.33 2.21 -11.27
N PRO A 34 -8.18 1.57 -12.11
CA PRO A 34 -8.26 0.12 -12.17
C PRO A 34 -6.91 -0.56 -12.48
N SER A 35 -6.06 0.10 -13.27
CA SER A 35 -4.71 -0.39 -13.55
C SER A 35 -3.88 -0.45 -12.27
N SER A 36 -3.84 0.63 -11.50
CA SER A 36 -3.06 0.71 -10.27
C SER A 36 -3.56 -0.22 -9.17
N GLN A 37 -4.86 -0.51 -9.14
CA GLN A 37 -5.40 -1.49 -8.21
C GLN A 37 -5.01 -2.94 -8.53
N GLY A 38 -4.66 -3.22 -9.79
CA GLY A 38 -4.19 -4.52 -10.25
C GLY A 38 -2.69 -4.76 -10.10
N GLU A 39 -1.92 -3.76 -9.67
CA GLU A 39 -0.49 -3.87 -9.39
C GLU A 39 -0.27 -4.38 -7.95
N SER A 40 0.79 -5.16 -7.73
CA SER A 40 1.26 -5.44 -6.37
C SER A 40 1.84 -4.16 -5.74
N LEU A 41 1.86 -4.13 -4.40
CA LEU A 41 2.49 -3.02 -3.68
C LEU A 41 3.99 -2.90 -4.03
N GLU A 42 4.69 -4.01 -4.22
CA GLU A 42 6.10 -4.03 -4.62
C GLU A 42 6.31 -3.39 -6.00
N GLU A 43 5.53 -3.78 -7.01
CA GLU A 43 5.62 -3.21 -8.36
C GLU A 43 5.38 -1.71 -8.35
N ALA A 44 4.32 -1.27 -7.66
CA ALA A 44 4.02 0.15 -7.51
C ALA A 44 5.18 0.89 -6.83
N CYS A 45 5.77 0.32 -5.77
CA CYS A 45 6.91 0.92 -5.07
C CYS A 45 8.13 1.06 -5.98
N MET A 46 8.41 0.08 -6.85
CA MET A 46 9.51 0.17 -7.82
C MET A 46 9.30 1.33 -8.81
N VAL A 47 8.09 1.49 -9.35
CA VAL A 47 7.76 2.55 -10.33
C VAL A 47 7.88 3.94 -9.69
N HIS A 48 7.51 4.06 -8.42
CA HIS A 48 7.50 5.31 -7.69
C HIS A 48 8.77 5.61 -6.89
N GLY A 49 9.77 4.71 -6.91
CA GLY A 49 11.03 4.87 -6.19
C GLY A 49 10.87 4.86 -4.66
N ILE A 50 9.88 4.10 -4.16
CA ILE A 50 9.56 3.99 -2.73
C ILE A 50 10.21 2.72 -2.18
N ASP A 51 10.77 2.79 -0.97
CA ASP A 51 11.21 1.61 -0.24
C ASP A 51 9.99 0.83 0.26
N CYS A 52 9.67 -0.26 -0.43
CA CYS A 52 8.51 -1.10 -0.14
C CYS A 52 8.59 -1.77 1.23
N ASP A 53 9.78 -2.21 1.66
CA ASP A 53 9.93 -2.91 2.94
C ASP A 53 9.67 -1.92 4.09
N SER A 54 10.21 -0.70 4.00
CA SER A 54 9.92 0.37 4.95
C SER A 54 8.44 0.74 4.98
N LEU A 55 7.77 0.81 3.83
CA LEU A 55 6.34 1.12 3.74
C LEU A 55 5.47 0.02 4.36
N VAL A 56 5.74 -1.24 4.04
CA VAL A 56 5.00 -2.40 4.60
C VAL A 56 5.17 -2.48 6.11
N ASN A 57 6.38 -2.25 6.62
CA ASN A 57 6.63 -2.22 8.06
C ASN A 57 5.82 -1.11 8.74
N GLY A 58 5.86 0.12 8.22
CA GLY A 58 5.07 1.23 8.76
C GLY A 58 3.56 1.00 8.71
N ILE A 59 3.04 0.39 7.63
CA ILE A 59 1.63 -0.01 7.55
C ILE A 59 1.28 -1.02 8.65
N ASN A 60 2.09 -2.06 8.80
CA ASN A 60 1.84 -3.12 9.79
C ASN A 60 1.90 -2.60 11.23
N GLU A 61 2.83 -1.70 11.55
CA GLU A 61 2.91 -1.04 12.87
C GLU A 61 1.63 -0.25 13.16
N ILE A 62 1.18 0.60 12.22
CA ILE A 62 -0.05 1.40 12.39
C ILE A 62 -1.29 0.50 12.57
N LEU A 63 -1.35 -0.64 11.89
CA LEU A 63 -2.46 -1.58 11.98
C LEU A 63 -2.39 -2.51 13.20
N ALA A 64 -1.23 -2.66 13.84
CA ALA A 64 -1.07 -3.41 15.07
C ALA A 64 -1.53 -2.61 16.30
N ASP A 65 -1.38 -1.28 16.25
CA ASP A 65 -1.81 -0.33 17.29
C ASP A 65 -3.32 0.00 17.24
N LYS A 66 -4.09 -0.74 16.44
CA LYS A 66 -5.55 -0.60 16.28
C LYS A 66 -6.28 -1.90 16.54
#